data_AF-A0A7X0PIE7-F1
#
_entry.id   AF-A0A7X0PIE7-F1
#
_cell.length_a   1.000
_cell.length_b   1.000
_cell.length_c   1.000
_cell.angle_alpha   90.00
_cell.angle_beta   90.00
_cell.angle_gamma   90.00
#
_symmetry.space_group_name_H-M   'P 1'
#
loop_
_entity.id
_entity.type
_entity.pdbx_description
1 polymer ?
#
loop_
_entity_poly.entity_id
_entity_poly.type
_entity_poly.pdbx_seq_one_letter_code
_entity_poly.pdbx_strand_id
1 'polypeptide(L)'
;MLYIKLNLSTRAMMVEALCAQLAQCVGLDCPDPYLVTVNPIHVGRPAGSKILAFGALDVSSKSMARPIRALEMLLDLLHRLKVADLACAFDEWICNDVRSPSDILVSPESRIFLIDHEAAIGEGLEPGVALTNWLAQRIAEGMTLEERATFLRKVRARLAALRHASLGAAPLAAQYSQDGVRIYESLVQFLEDRLLHIDRLVSQRFLPEQRYLEEPPEAPVKNDANRTS
;
A
#
# COMPACT_ATOMS: atom_id res chain seq x y z
N MET A 1 -3.12 -9.86 23.46
CA MET A 1 -4.59 -9.75 23.41
C MET A 1 -5.00 -9.74 21.95
N LEU A 2 -6.14 -10.31 21.56
CA LEU A 2 -6.63 -10.21 20.19
C LEU A 2 -7.58 -9.01 20.10
N TYR A 3 -7.27 -8.04 19.24
CA TYR A 3 -8.16 -6.93 18.92
C TYR A 3 -9.11 -7.36 17.81
N ILE A 4 -10.41 -7.09 17.96
CA ILE A 4 -11.44 -7.46 16.97
C ILE A 4 -12.02 -6.20 16.35
N LYS A 5 -11.93 -6.07 15.03
CA LYS A 5 -12.54 -4.99 14.26
C LYS A 5 -13.91 -5.45 13.74
N LEU A 6 -14.95 -4.76 14.20
CA LEU A 6 -16.34 -5.04 13.86
C LEU A 6 -16.81 -4.10 12.75
N ASN A 7 -17.90 -4.48 12.06
CA ASN A 7 -18.55 -3.68 11.01
C ASN A 7 -17.73 -3.47 9.72
N LEU A 8 -16.67 -4.24 9.51
CA LEU A 8 -16.05 -4.29 8.18
C LEU A 8 -16.95 -5.08 7.21
N SER A 9 -17.00 -4.63 5.96
CA SER A 9 -17.56 -5.45 4.88
C SER A 9 -16.69 -6.69 4.68
N THR A 10 -17.25 -7.75 4.08
CA THR A 10 -16.46 -8.95 3.72
C THR A 10 -15.23 -8.59 2.92
N ARG A 11 -15.38 -7.71 1.94
CA ARG A 11 -14.26 -7.23 1.11
C ARG A 11 -13.20 -6.54 1.94
N ALA A 12 -13.57 -5.60 2.81
CA ALA A 12 -12.63 -4.90 3.68
C ALA A 12 -11.88 -5.86 4.62
N MET A 13 -12.56 -6.88 5.17
CA MET A 13 -11.90 -7.93 5.97
C MET A 13 -10.90 -8.75 5.16
N MET A 14 -11.21 -9.10 3.91
CA MET A 14 -10.29 -9.84 3.04
C MET A 14 -9.11 -8.99 2.62
N VAL A 15 -9.32 -7.71 2.29
CA VAL A 15 -8.24 -6.76 1.99
C VAL A 15 -7.32 -6.62 3.19
N GLU A 16 -7.86 -6.37 4.38
CA GLU A 16 -7.08 -6.21 5.61
C GLU A 16 -6.22 -7.46 5.87
N ALA A 17 -6.83 -8.64 5.86
CA ALA A 17 -6.13 -9.89 6.12
C ALA A 17 -5.06 -10.19 5.07
N LEU A 18 -5.38 -10.05 3.78
CA LEU A 18 -4.46 -10.30 2.68
C LEU A 18 -3.28 -9.33 2.72
N CYS A 19 -3.54 -8.02 2.88
CA CYS A 19 -2.48 -7.01 2.90
C CYS A 19 -1.57 -7.15 4.13
N ALA A 20 -2.14 -7.44 5.31
CA ALA A 20 -1.35 -7.70 6.51
C ALA A 20 -0.45 -8.94 6.36
N GLN A 21 -0.99 -10.03 5.80
CA GLN A 21 -0.21 -11.22 5.51
C GLN A 21 0.89 -10.94 4.47
N LEU A 22 0.58 -10.14 3.44
CA LEU A 22 1.58 -9.74 2.45
C LEU A 22 2.69 -8.90 3.07
N ALA A 23 2.36 -7.93 3.94
CA ALA A 23 3.37 -7.15 4.66
C ALA A 23 4.36 -8.08 5.40
N GLN A 24 3.84 -9.07 6.13
CA GLN A 24 4.68 -10.06 6.84
C GLN A 24 5.54 -10.88 5.88
N CYS A 25 4.97 -11.39 4.78
CA CYS A 25 5.68 -12.18 3.77
C CYS A 25 6.85 -11.42 3.14
N VAL A 26 6.73 -10.09 3.02
CA VAL A 26 7.75 -9.25 2.38
C VAL A 26 8.75 -8.68 3.38
N GLY A 27 8.65 -9.06 4.66
CA GLY A 27 9.55 -8.66 5.73
C GLY A 27 9.22 -7.31 6.37
N LEU A 28 8.01 -6.79 6.16
CA LEU A 28 7.50 -5.66 6.95
C LEU A 28 6.85 -6.19 8.22
N ASP A 29 7.03 -5.48 9.33
CA ASP A 29 6.31 -5.83 10.55
C ASP A 29 4.83 -5.43 10.37
N CYS A 30 3.95 -6.38 10.68
CA CYS A 30 2.51 -6.18 10.72
C CYS A 30 1.95 -7.10 11.83
N PRO A 31 0.94 -6.67 12.59
CA PRO A 31 0.22 -7.55 13.51
C PRO A 31 -0.29 -8.80 12.81
N ASP A 32 -0.24 -9.95 13.49
CA ASP A 32 -0.77 -11.20 12.94
C ASP A 32 -2.27 -11.04 12.61
N PRO A 33 -2.68 -11.19 11.32
CA PRO A 33 -4.06 -11.07 10.92
C PRO A 33 -4.83 -12.38 11.11
N TYR A 34 -6.09 -12.27 11.48
CA TYR A 34 -6.99 -13.40 11.66
C TYR A 34 -8.37 -13.07 11.09
N LEU A 35 -8.94 -14.02 10.35
CA LEU A 35 -10.38 -14.05 10.08
C LEU A 35 -11.03 -14.96 11.13
N VAL A 36 -11.91 -14.39 11.95
CA VAL A 36 -12.50 -15.08 13.10
C VAL A 36 -14.01 -15.07 13.05
N THR A 37 -14.62 -16.07 13.69
CA THR A 37 -16.08 -16.06 13.93
C THR A 37 -16.34 -15.65 15.37
N VAL A 38 -17.22 -14.67 15.56
CA VAL A 38 -17.53 -14.08 16.86
C VAL A 38 -18.98 -14.34 17.22
N ASN A 39 -19.24 -14.67 18.48
CA ASN A 39 -20.60 -14.74 18.99
C ASN A 39 -21.13 -13.31 19.21
N PRO A 40 -22.25 -12.90 18.57
CA PRO A 40 -22.80 -11.54 18.68
C PRO A 40 -22.90 -11.00 20.11
N ILE A 41 -23.27 -11.84 21.08
CA ILE A 41 -23.41 -11.43 22.48
C ILE A 41 -22.10 -10.93 23.11
N HIS A 42 -20.95 -11.46 22.67
CA HIS A 42 -19.64 -11.06 23.21
C HIS A 42 -19.18 -9.70 22.68
N VAL A 43 -19.87 -9.16 21.68
CA VAL A 43 -19.55 -7.89 21.04
C VAL A 43 -20.71 -6.90 21.11
N GLY A 44 -21.58 -7.06 22.11
CA GLY A 44 -22.68 -6.13 22.39
C GLY A 44 -23.79 -6.16 21.34
N ARG A 45 -23.95 -7.24 20.58
CA ARG A 45 -25.05 -7.43 19.62
C ARG A 45 -26.08 -8.45 20.14
N PRO A 46 -27.34 -8.39 19.69
CA PRO A 46 -28.36 -9.38 20.04
C PRO A 46 -27.90 -10.80 19.70
N ALA A 47 -28.34 -11.79 20.49
CA ALA A 47 -28.05 -13.19 20.21
C ALA A 47 -28.51 -13.59 18.80
N GLY A 48 -27.68 -14.34 18.09
CA GLY A 48 -27.92 -14.70 16.69
C GLY A 48 -26.82 -15.60 16.14
N SER A 49 -26.77 -15.74 14.82
CA SER A 49 -25.71 -16.48 14.13
C SER A 49 -24.34 -15.84 14.39
N LYS A 50 -23.29 -16.67 14.42
CA LYS A 50 -21.91 -16.17 14.49
C LYS A 50 -21.64 -15.24 13.31
N ILE A 51 -20.94 -14.16 13.58
CA ILE A 51 -20.54 -13.18 12.55
C ILE A 51 -19.06 -13.35 12.23
N LEU A 52 -18.70 -13.19 10.96
CA LEU A 52 -17.31 -13.06 10.54
C LEU A 52 -16.79 -11.68 10.97
N ALA A 53 -15.57 -11.63 11.49
CA ALA A 53 -14.88 -10.41 11.86
C ALA A 53 -13.39 -10.53 11.53
N PHE A 54 -12.73 -9.38 11.39
CA PHE A 54 -11.28 -9.31 11.36
C PHE A 54 -10.73 -9.21 12.79
N GLY A 55 -9.66 -9.95 13.06
CA GLY A 55 -8.90 -9.87 14.29
C GLY A 55 -7.41 -9.63 14.01
N ALA A 56 -6.75 -8.87 14.87
CA ALA A 56 -5.30 -8.67 14.82
C ALA A 56 -4.70 -8.85 16.21
N LEU A 57 -3.51 -9.45 16.29
CA LEU A 57 -2.80 -9.53 17.57
C LEU A 57 -2.39 -8.13 18.01
N ASP A 58 -2.87 -7.68 19.16
CA ASP A 58 -2.57 -6.34 19.67
C ASP A 58 -1.07 -6.18 19.96
N VAL A 59 -0.41 -5.38 19.11
CA VAL A 59 1.01 -5.02 19.25
C VAL A 59 1.23 -3.85 20.21
N SER A 60 0.19 -3.08 20.55
CA SER A 60 0.32 -1.93 21.46
C SER A 60 0.52 -2.37 22.91
N SER A 61 -0.14 -3.45 23.34
CA SER A 61 0.00 -3.98 24.70
C SER A 61 1.29 -4.75 24.94
N LYS A 62 1.85 -5.40 23.91
CA LYS A 62 3.10 -6.19 24.01
C LYS A 62 4.36 -5.42 23.62
N SER A 63 4.30 -4.67 22.52
CA SER A 63 5.46 -3.98 21.94
C SER A 63 5.45 -2.48 22.22
N MET A 64 4.49 -1.97 23.01
CA MET A 64 4.30 -0.54 23.28
C MET A 64 4.28 0.33 22.03
N ALA A 65 3.90 -0.25 20.88
CA ALA A 65 3.96 0.42 19.59
C ALA A 65 2.92 1.54 19.53
N ARG A 66 3.33 2.73 19.09
CA ARG A 66 2.48 3.93 19.02
C ARG A 66 2.72 4.70 17.73
N PRO A 67 1.70 5.43 17.23
CA PRO A 67 1.90 6.32 16.11
C PRO A 67 2.83 7.46 16.52
N ILE A 68 3.72 7.85 15.61
CA ILE A 68 4.58 9.01 15.79
C ILE A 68 3.88 10.23 15.19
N ARG A 69 3.70 11.27 16.02
CA ARG A 69 3.03 12.51 15.58
C ARG A 69 3.91 13.42 14.72
N ALA A 70 5.23 13.35 14.89
CA ALA A 70 6.17 14.19 14.15
C ALA A 70 6.62 13.49 12.87
N LEU A 71 6.20 14.01 11.71
CA LEU A 71 6.49 13.43 10.40
C LEU A 71 7.99 13.25 10.18
N GLU A 72 8.82 14.27 10.46
CA GLU A 72 10.27 14.19 10.28
C GLU A 72 10.90 13.03 11.05
N MET A 73 10.47 12.84 12.32
CA MET A 73 10.97 11.74 13.14
C MET A 73 10.57 10.37 12.57
N LEU A 74 9.37 10.26 11.98
CA LEU A 74 8.92 9.05 11.31
C LEU A 74 9.77 8.76 10.06
N LEU A 75 10.00 9.77 9.21
CA LEU A 75 10.84 9.65 8.01
C LEU A 75 12.29 9.27 8.37
N ASP A 76 12.86 9.89 9.40
CA ASP A 76 14.19 9.55 9.93
C ASP A 76 14.28 8.11 10.42
N LEU A 77 13.23 7.61 11.08
CA LEU A 77 13.17 6.22 11.54
C LEU A 77 13.09 5.24 10.37
N LEU A 78 12.21 5.49 9.40
CA LEU A 78 12.09 4.67 8.19
C LEU A 78 13.41 4.60 7.43
N HIS A 79 14.14 5.72 7.37
CA HIS A 79 15.47 5.79 6.76
C HIS A 79 16.50 4.98 7.55
N ARG A 80 16.62 5.22 8.87
CA ARG A 80 17.59 4.52 9.75
C ARG A 80 17.38 3.01 9.76
N LEU A 81 16.13 2.57 9.74
CA LEU A 81 15.75 1.16 9.70
C LEU A 81 15.83 0.55 8.31
N LYS A 82 16.11 1.35 7.27
CA LYS A 82 16.25 0.91 5.87
C LYS A 82 15.02 0.17 5.35
N VAL A 83 13.84 0.64 5.74
CA VAL A 83 12.53 0.08 5.34
C VAL A 83 11.72 1.03 4.46
N ALA A 84 12.17 2.28 4.27
CA ALA A 84 11.47 3.29 3.49
C ALA A 84 11.14 2.84 2.05
N ASP A 85 12.11 2.23 1.35
CA ASP A 85 11.94 1.71 -0.01
C ASP A 85 10.95 0.54 -0.08
N LEU A 86 11.01 -0.36 0.91
CA LEU A 86 10.10 -1.50 1.01
C LEU A 86 8.67 -1.07 1.35
N ALA A 87 8.49 -0.14 2.30
CA ALA A 87 7.17 0.37 2.68
C ALA A 87 6.51 1.12 1.50
N CYS A 88 7.27 1.94 0.76
CA CYS A 88 6.79 2.58 -0.46
C CYS A 88 6.40 1.57 -1.54
N ALA A 89 7.23 0.55 -1.78
CA ALA A 89 6.94 -0.51 -2.75
C ALA A 89 5.68 -1.28 -2.38
N PHE A 90 5.50 -1.57 -1.10
CA PHE A 90 4.33 -2.26 -0.56
C PHE A 90 3.05 -1.45 -0.76
N ASP A 91 3.01 -0.19 -0.29
CA ASP A 91 1.82 0.68 -0.44
C ASP A 91 1.47 0.94 -1.92
N GLU A 92 2.48 1.01 -2.80
CA GLU A 92 2.25 1.11 -4.24
C GLU A 92 1.55 -0.15 -4.79
N TRP A 93 2.01 -1.33 -4.36
CA TRP A 93 1.49 -2.60 -4.84
C TRP A 93 0.06 -2.84 -4.37
N ILE A 94 -0.23 -2.59 -3.10
CA ILE A 94 -1.57 -2.81 -2.55
C ILE A 94 -2.55 -1.66 -2.86
N CYS A 95 -2.13 -0.60 -3.56
CA CYS A 95 -2.95 0.59 -3.80
C CYS A 95 -3.44 1.26 -2.51
N ASN A 96 -2.60 1.41 -1.49
CA ASN A 96 -3.03 2.13 -0.30
C ASN A 96 -2.87 3.64 -0.50
N ASP A 97 -3.95 4.29 -0.95
CA ASP A 97 -3.98 5.73 -1.24
C ASP A 97 -4.41 6.60 -0.06
N VAL A 98 -4.84 5.97 1.04
CA VAL A 98 -5.25 6.65 2.27
C VAL A 98 -4.26 6.47 3.43
N ARG A 99 -3.09 5.85 3.20
CA ARG A 99 -2.03 5.71 4.20
C ARG A 99 -1.74 7.04 4.90
N SER A 100 -1.78 7.02 6.22
CA SER A 100 -1.48 8.17 7.07
C SER A 100 -0.42 7.84 8.15
N PRO A 101 0.19 8.85 8.80
CA PRO A 101 1.11 8.62 9.91
C PRO A 101 0.52 7.84 11.09
N SER A 102 -0.81 7.89 11.29
CA SER A 102 -1.43 7.13 12.39
C SER A 102 -1.44 5.63 12.15
N ASP A 103 -1.27 5.22 10.90
CA ASP A 103 -1.33 3.82 10.48
C ASP A 103 0.07 3.18 10.46
N ILE A 104 1.07 3.93 10.97
CA ILE A 104 2.46 3.50 11.10
C ILE A 104 2.85 3.59 12.57
N LEU A 105 2.91 2.43 13.22
CA LEU A 105 3.26 2.35 14.63
C LEU A 105 4.75 2.11 14.79
N VAL A 106 5.36 2.78 15.76
CA VAL A 106 6.75 2.57 16.13
C VAL A 106 6.83 2.06 17.55
N SER A 107 7.60 0.99 17.74
CA SER A 107 7.91 0.41 19.06
C SER A 107 9.22 0.96 19.64
N PRO A 108 9.42 0.90 20.96
CA PRO A 108 10.69 1.25 21.61
C PRO A 108 11.89 0.46 21.06
N GLU A 109 11.67 -0.77 20.59
CA GLU A 109 12.68 -1.63 19.98
C GLU A 109 13.03 -1.22 18.54
N SER A 110 12.57 -0.04 18.09
CA SER A 110 12.79 0.49 16.74
C SER A 110 12.24 -0.43 15.64
N ARG A 111 11.09 -1.07 15.88
CA ARG A 111 10.30 -1.76 14.85
C ARG A 111 9.18 -0.86 14.34
N ILE A 112 8.88 -0.97 13.05
CA ILE A 112 7.83 -0.20 12.36
C ILE A 112 6.74 -1.15 11.89
N PHE A 113 5.55 -1.01 12.46
CA PHE A 113 4.38 -1.78 12.07
C PHE A 113 3.49 -0.96 11.14
N LEU A 114 3.16 -1.50 9.98
CA LEU A 114 2.09 -0.98 9.14
C LEU A 114 0.78 -1.65 9.53
N ILE A 115 -0.27 -0.86 9.75
CA ILE A 115 -1.61 -1.33 10.14
C ILE A 115 -2.68 -0.68 9.25
N ASP A 116 -3.95 -1.04 9.44
CA ASP A 116 -5.10 -0.38 8.82
C ASP A 116 -5.00 -0.37 7.28
N HIS A 117 -5.06 -1.58 6.72
CA HIS A 117 -4.97 -1.84 5.29
C HIS A 117 -6.34 -1.95 4.62
N GLU A 118 -7.47 -1.91 5.33
CA GLU A 118 -8.77 -2.32 4.76
C GLU A 118 -9.28 -1.45 3.60
N ALA A 119 -8.75 -0.24 3.49
CA ALA A 119 -9.08 0.71 2.43
C ALA A 119 -8.16 0.56 1.19
N ALA A 120 -7.14 -0.30 1.27
CA ALA A 120 -6.31 -0.66 0.13
C ALA A 120 -7.13 -1.43 -0.92
N ILE A 121 -6.61 -1.46 -2.16
CA ILE A 121 -7.26 -2.13 -3.30
C ILE A 121 -8.72 -1.67 -3.41
N GLY A 122 -9.00 -0.43 -3.84
CA GLY A 122 -10.38 0.09 -3.93
C GLY A 122 -11.34 -0.81 -4.74
N GLU A 123 -12.63 -0.79 -4.39
CA GLU A 123 -13.63 -1.54 -5.16
C GLU A 123 -13.79 -0.97 -6.58
N GLY A 124 -13.74 -1.84 -7.59
CA GLY A 124 -13.79 -1.43 -9.00
C GLY A 124 -12.53 -0.69 -9.48
N LEU A 125 -11.45 -0.69 -8.71
CA LEU A 125 -10.19 -0.08 -9.11
C LEU A 125 -9.54 -0.89 -10.24
N GLU A 126 -9.07 -0.19 -11.27
CA GLU A 126 -8.29 -0.79 -12.35
C GLU A 126 -6.81 -0.92 -11.97
N PRO A 127 -6.15 -2.08 -12.20
CA PRO A 127 -4.78 -2.35 -11.73
C PRO A 127 -3.73 -1.32 -12.20
N GLY A 128 -3.94 -0.74 -13.38
CA GLY A 128 -3.03 0.22 -14.01
C GLY A 128 -3.22 1.68 -13.61
N VAL A 129 -4.18 2.01 -12.73
CA VAL A 129 -4.44 3.39 -12.29
C VAL A 129 -3.36 3.86 -11.33
N ALA A 130 -2.88 5.09 -11.57
CA ALA A 130 -2.00 5.80 -10.66
C ALA A 130 -2.82 6.43 -9.54
N LEU A 131 -2.47 6.08 -8.30
CA LEU A 131 -3.07 6.64 -7.10
C LEU A 131 -2.03 7.43 -6.30
N THR A 132 -2.48 8.09 -5.24
CA THR A 132 -1.58 8.68 -4.26
C THR A 132 -0.85 7.57 -3.52
N ASN A 133 0.46 7.71 -3.35
CA ASN A 133 1.23 6.94 -2.38
C ASN A 133 1.85 7.99 -1.45
N TRP A 134 1.12 8.29 -0.38
CA TRP A 134 1.44 9.41 0.51
C TRP A 134 2.86 9.28 1.07
N LEU A 135 3.26 8.07 1.47
CA LEU A 135 4.56 7.81 2.04
C LEU A 135 5.69 8.09 1.04
N ALA A 136 5.54 7.57 -0.19
CA ALA A 136 6.50 7.81 -1.27
C ALA A 136 6.61 9.31 -1.62
N GLN A 137 5.48 10.04 -1.64
CA GLN A 137 5.48 11.48 -1.89
C GLN A 137 6.25 12.24 -0.81
N ARG A 138 5.97 11.97 0.47
CA ARG A 138 6.66 12.62 1.61
C ARG A 138 8.15 12.34 1.62
N ILE A 139 8.56 11.11 1.32
CA ILE A 139 9.98 10.75 1.22
C ILE A 139 10.66 11.48 0.04
N ALA A 140 9.99 11.61 -1.10
CA ALA A 140 10.56 12.23 -2.29
C ALA A 140 10.66 13.76 -2.21
N GLU A 141 9.86 14.44 -1.38
CA GLU A 141 9.87 15.90 -1.23
C GLU A 141 11.22 16.46 -0.81
N GLY A 142 11.97 15.74 0.03
CA GLY A 142 13.30 16.13 0.47
C GLY A 142 14.46 15.70 -0.45
N MET A 143 14.16 14.99 -1.55
CA MET A 143 15.18 14.38 -2.41
C MET A 143 15.45 15.20 -3.68
N THR A 144 16.72 15.35 -4.02
CA THR A 144 17.21 15.75 -5.34
C THR A 144 16.83 14.73 -6.42
N LEU A 145 16.97 15.11 -7.70
CA LEU A 145 16.67 14.22 -8.81
C LEU A 145 17.55 12.95 -8.81
N GLU A 146 18.83 13.09 -8.46
CA GLU A 146 19.77 11.95 -8.37
C GLU A 146 19.40 10.99 -7.24
N GLU A 147 19.03 11.54 -6.08
CA GLU A 147 18.55 10.75 -4.94
C GLU A 147 17.25 10.02 -5.27
N ARG A 148 16.31 10.69 -5.96
CA ARG A 148 15.07 10.06 -6.46
C ARG A 148 15.36 8.92 -7.43
N ALA A 149 16.30 9.09 -8.36
CA ALA A 149 16.70 8.03 -9.28
C ALA A 149 17.32 6.84 -8.53
N THR A 150 18.14 7.10 -7.51
CA THR A 150 18.72 6.06 -6.67
C THR A 150 17.67 5.37 -5.81
N PHE A 151 16.72 6.10 -5.25
CA PHE A 151 15.61 5.55 -4.47
C PHE A 151 14.67 4.72 -5.34
N LEU A 152 14.33 5.18 -6.54
CA LEU A 152 13.55 4.43 -7.53
C LEU A 152 14.19 3.07 -7.85
N ARG A 153 15.51 3.00 -8.01
CA ARG A 153 16.23 1.72 -8.21
C ARG A 153 16.02 0.77 -7.03
N LYS A 154 16.06 1.27 -5.78
CA LYS A 154 15.80 0.47 -4.58
C LYS A 154 14.36 -0.02 -4.54
N VAL A 155 13.39 0.86 -4.77
CA VAL A 155 11.95 0.51 -4.82
C VAL A 155 11.70 -0.56 -5.89
N ARG A 156 12.25 -0.39 -7.10
CA ARG A 156 12.17 -1.40 -8.18
C ARG A 156 12.77 -2.75 -7.77
N ALA A 157 13.90 -2.75 -7.07
CA ALA A 157 14.50 -3.99 -6.57
C ALA A 157 13.59 -4.69 -5.55
N ARG A 158 12.91 -3.93 -4.67
CA ARG A 158 11.89 -4.49 -3.76
C ARG A 158 10.72 -5.08 -4.55
N LEU A 159 10.13 -4.32 -5.47
CA LEU A 159 9.02 -4.76 -6.31
C LEU A 159 9.35 -6.01 -7.13
N ALA A 160 10.57 -6.11 -7.66
CA ALA A 160 11.02 -7.30 -8.37
C ALA A 160 11.02 -8.53 -7.46
N ALA A 161 11.45 -8.39 -6.20
CA ALA A 161 11.34 -9.47 -5.22
C ALA A 161 9.88 -9.84 -4.92
N LEU A 162 8.96 -8.86 -4.88
CA LEU A 162 7.53 -9.09 -4.67
C LEU A 162 6.88 -9.91 -5.78
N ARG A 163 7.37 -9.83 -7.02
CA ARG A 163 6.87 -10.65 -8.15
C ARG A 163 7.08 -12.15 -7.96
N HIS A 164 7.95 -12.55 -7.02
CA HIS A 164 8.16 -13.94 -6.67
C HIS A 164 7.29 -14.41 -5.51
N ALA A 165 6.50 -13.50 -4.89
CA ALA A 165 5.55 -13.88 -3.86
C ALA A 165 4.42 -14.72 -4.49
N SER A 166 4.21 -15.92 -3.95
CA SER A 166 3.04 -16.74 -4.31
C SER A 166 1.86 -16.31 -3.45
N LEU A 167 0.85 -15.72 -4.08
CA LEU A 167 -0.42 -15.43 -3.45
C LEU A 167 -1.21 -16.74 -3.38
N GLY A 168 -1.30 -17.31 -2.17
CA GLY A 168 -1.95 -18.60 -1.96
C GLY A 168 -3.46 -18.58 -2.18
N ALA A 169 -4.09 -19.74 -2.05
CA ALA A 169 -5.55 -19.88 -2.13
C ALA A 169 -6.28 -19.12 -1.01
N ALA A 170 -7.59 -18.90 -1.21
CA ALA A 170 -8.43 -18.26 -0.20
C ALA A 170 -8.37 -19.02 1.14
N PRO A 171 -8.27 -18.30 2.28
CA PRO A 171 -8.28 -18.94 3.59
C PRO A 171 -9.63 -19.63 3.81
N LEU A 172 -9.63 -20.77 4.53
CA LEU A 172 -10.86 -21.52 4.84
C LEU A 172 -11.95 -20.65 5.48
N ALA A 173 -11.53 -19.66 6.28
CA ALA A 173 -12.44 -18.71 6.92
C ALA A 173 -13.27 -17.88 5.92
N ALA A 174 -12.80 -17.68 4.69
CA ALA A 174 -13.53 -16.96 3.65
C ALA A 174 -14.83 -17.66 3.23
N GLN A 175 -14.93 -18.98 3.42
CA GLN A 175 -16.13 -19.77 3.13
C GLN A 175 -17.31 -19.44 4.07
N TYR A 176 -17.05 -18.78 5.21
CA TYR A 176 -18.09 -18.38 6.16
C TYR A 176 -18.75 -17.03 5.80
N SER A 177 -18.36 -16.41 4.69
CA SER A 177 -19.05 -15.25 4.12
C SER A 177 -19.62 -15.58 2.75
N GLN A 178 -20.78 -14.99 2.45
CA GLN A 178 -21.25 -14.90 1.08
C GLN A 178 -20.17 -14.25 0.21
N ASP A 179 -19.88 -14.87 -0.94
CA ASP A 179 -18.86 -14.48 -1.91
C ASP A 179 -17.42 -14.35 -1.40
N GLY A 180 -17.11 -14.76 -0.16
CA GLY A 180 -15.79 -14.50 0.45
C GLY A 180 -14.62 -15.08 -0.35
N VAL A 181 -14.77 -16.30 -0.89
CA VAL A 181 -13.76 -16.96 -1.74
C VAL A 181 -13.57 -16.19 -3.05
N ARG A 182 -14.67 -15.88 -3.75
CA ARG A 182 -14.65 -15.12 -5.02
C ARG A 182 -14.03 -13.74 -4.85
N ILE A 183 -14.37 -13.06 -3.75
CA ILE A 183 -13.79 -11.76 -3.39
C ILE A 183 -12.28 -11.92 -3.21
N TYR A 184 -11.83 -12.88 -2.41
CA TYR A 184 -10.40 -13.10 -2.18
C TYR A 184 -9.64 -13.39 -3.49
N GLU A 185 -10.16 -14.27 -4.34
CA GLU A 185 -9.57 -14.59 -5.64
C GLU A 185 -9.47 -13.34 -6.53
N SER A 186 -10.49 -12.47 -6.53
CA SER A 186 -10.45 -11.21 -7.28
C SER A 186 -9.38 -10.23 -6.75
N LEU A 187 -9.15 -10.21 -5.43
CA LEU A 187 -8.11 -9.36 -4.82
C LEU A 187 -6.70 -9.87 -5.17
N VAL A 188 -6.52 -11.20 -5.16
CA VAL A 188 -5.27 -11.84 -5.60
C VAL A 188 -5.01 -11.52 -7.07
N GLN A 189 -6.00 -11.74 -7.95
CA GLN A 189 -5.87 -11.42 -9.38
C GLN A 189 -5.51 -9.95 -9.60
N PHE A 190 -6.17 -9.03 -8.88
CA PHE A 190 -5.85 -7.60 -8.96
C PHE A 190 -4.38 -7.32 -8.63
N LEU A 191 -3.84 -7.93 -7.57
CA LEU A 191 -2.45 -7.72 -7.16
C LEU A 191 -1.46 -8.28 -8.20
N GLU A 192 -1.78 -9.42 -8.82
CA GLU A 192 -0.98 -10.00 -9.91
C GLU A 192 -1.00 -9.11 -11.15
N ASP A 193 -2.18 -8.65 -11.58
CA ASP A 193 -2.33 -7.77 -12.73
C ASP A 193 -1.61 -6.43 -12.50
N ARG A 194 -1.66 -5.92 -11.26
CA ARG A 194 -1.00 -4.66 -10.92
C ARG A 194 0.51 -4.73 -11.06
N LEU A 195 1.14 -5.88 -10.82
CA LEU A 195 2.58 -6.07 -11.01
C LEU A 195 3.00 -5.82 -12.47
N LEU A 196 2.10 -5.99 -13.44
CA LEU A 196 2.36 -5.70 -14.85
C LEU A 196 2.52 -4.19 -15.11
N HIS A 197 1.87 -3.35 -14.30
CA HIS A 197 1.88 -1.89 -14.45
C HIS A 197 2.85 -1.18 -13.49
N ILE A 198 3.28 -1.86 -12.42
CA ILE A 198 3.90 -1.21 -11.27
C ILE A 198 5.19 -0.46 -11.59
N ASP A 199 5.99 -0.94 -12.54
CA ASP A 199 7.24 -0.27 -12.93
C ASP A 199 6.99 1.14 -13.50
N ARG A 200 5.99 1.26 -14.38
CA ARG A 200 5.55 2.55 -14.93
C ARG A 200 5.05 3.46 -13.81
N LEU A 201 4.22 2.92 -12.91
CA LEU A 201 3.61 3.68 -11.82
C LEU A 201 4.67 4.27 -10.87
N VAL A 202 5.65 3.47 -10.43
CA VAL A 202 6.73 4.00 -9.58
C VAL A 202 7.66 4.94 -10.32
N SER A 203 7.90 4.72 -11.61
CA SER A 203 8.73 5.62 -12.42
C SER A 203 8.11 7.01 -12.48
N GLN A 204 6.82 7.10 -12.83
CA GLN A 204 6.08 8.36 -12.87
C GLN A 204 6.07 9.08 -11.52
N ARG A 205 6.12 8.33 -10.42
CA ARG A 205 6.11 8.89 -9.07
C ARG A 205 7.43 9.55 -8.67
N PHE A 206 8.56 8.87 -8.90
CA PHE A 206 9.87 9.35 -8.44
C PHE A 206 10.59 10.18 -9.50
N LEU A 207 10.40 9.85 -10.78
CA LEU A 207 10.97 10.54 -11.92
C LEU A 207 9.84 10.82 -12.95
N PRO A 208 8.87 11.70 -12.63
CA PRO A 208 7.96 12.18 -13.66
C PRO A 208 8.83 12.75 -14.78
N GLU A 209 8.69 12.18 -15.99
CA GLU A 209 9.51 12.54 -17.15
C GLU A 209 9.66 14.07 -17.25
N GLN A 210 10.88 14.51 -17.58
CA GLN A 210 11.13 15.88 -17.99
C GLN A 210 10.11 16.25 -19.08
N ARG A 211 9.09 17.06 -18.74
CA ARG A 211 8.21 17.75 -19.70
C ARG A 211 8.96 18.78 -20.58
N TYR A 212 10.28 18.62 -20.77
CA TYR A 212 11.15 19.51 -21.53
C TYR A 212 11.45 19.00 -22.94
N LEU A 213 10.71 18.00 -23.42
CA LEU A 213 10.63 17.64 -24.84
C LEU A 213 9.24 17.98 -25.40
N GLU A 214 8.65 19.10 -24.97
CA GLU A 214 7.76 19.81 -25.89
C GLU A 214 8.68 20.39 -26.97
N GLU A 215 8.47 19.98 -28.23
CA GLU A 215 9.20 20.55 -29.36
C GLU A 215 9.16 22.08 -29.25
N PRO A 216 10.29 22.78 -29.45
CA PRO A 216 10.26 24.23 -29.47
C PRO A 216 9.22 24.66 -30.51
N PRO A 217 8.36 25.64 -30.19
CA PRO A 217 7.34 26.09 -31.14
C PRO A 217 8.03 26.40 -32.47
N GLU A 218 7.49 25.84 -33.56
CA GLU A 218 8.02 26.05 -34.91
C GLU A 218 8.35 27.54 -35.09
N ALA A 219 9.62 27.81 -35.38
CA ALA A 219 10.06 29.16 -35.62
C ALA A 219 9.17 29.77 -36.72
N PRO A 220 8.68 31.01 -36.55
CA PRO A 220 7.78 31.62 -37.51
C PRO A 220 8.43 31.61 -38.89
N VAL A 221 7.74 30.98 -39.85
CA VAL A 221 8.11 30.98 -41.26
C VAL A 221 8.29 32.44 -41.68
N LYS A 222 9.53 32.85 -41.94
CA LYS A 222 9.81 34.12 -42.59
C LYS A 222 9.19 34.06 -43.99
N ASN A 223 8.07 34.75 -44.17
CA ASN A 223 7.58 35.07 -45.50
C ASN A 223 8.60 36.01 -46.15
N ASP A 224 9.47 35.46 -47.00
CA ASP A 224 10.26 36.22 -47.96
C ASP A 224 9.33 36.79 -49.04
N ALA A 225 8.58 37.83 -48.67
CA ALA A 225 7.98 38.75 -49.62
C ALA A 225 8.96 39.92 -49.82
N ASN A 226 10.04 39.67 -50.57
CA ASN A 226 10.71 40.72 -51.33
C ASN A 226 11.57 40.10 -52.44
N ARG A 227 10.93 39.78 -53.57
CA ARG A 227 11.58 39.79 -54.87
C ARG A 227 11.06 40.99 -55.66
N THR A 228 11.97 41.93 -55.84
CA THR A 228 11.99 43.03 -56.79
C THR A 228 11.40 42.68 -58.16
N SER A 229 10.52 43.53 -58.67
CA SER A 229 10.54 44.11 -60.02
C SER A 229 9.61 45.33 -60.05
#